data_AF-A0A0M9GNI7-F1
#
_entry.id   AF-A0A0M9GNI7-F1
#
_cell.length_a   1.000
_cell.length_b   1.000
_cell.length_c   1.000
_cell.angle_alpha   90.00
_cell.angle_beta   90.00
_cell.angle_gamma   90.00
#
_symmetry.space_group_name_H-M   'P 1'
#
loop_
_entity.id
_entity.type
_entity.pdbx_description
1 polymer ?
#
loop_
_entity_poly.entity_id
_entity_poly.type
_entity_poly.pdbx_seq_one_letter_code
_entity_poly.pdbx_strand_id
1 'polypeptide(L)'
;MIYILPKPARTIVALALTTLLLAGCGNESATIRYRATAEVVIDGEVRSGSAVREATYSDTPNSLTGFGMSIADRGEAIIVDIGDGHGVYILRNDRSGSGSRLAGTMRLCFGVDIGDAGWTDGFDALPVGQTCRIQPNEMSGIMPLIVAFRSETVPKSIFEVTPKTLKSVFGVEGRFQGMTFEKVSRKTPLTKAVDARLPWLDDIPFEGTTIRGLDPYFPPTMPASDATLAQRVGDYYFRD
;
A
#
# COMPACT_ATOMS: atom_id res chain seq x y z
N MET A 1 -22.01 -45.04 -52.58
CA MET A 1 -22.95 -45.02 -51.43
C MET A 1 -22.56 -43.86 -50.54
N ILE A 2 -23.29 -42.75 -50.62
CA ILE A 2 -22.97 -41.46 -49.99
C ILE A 2 -23.65 -41.43 -48.62
N TYR A 3 -22.88 -41.31 -47.54
CA TYR A 3 -23.42 -41.19 -46.18
C TYR A 3 -23.99 -39.78 -45.96
N ILE A 4 -25.32 -39.67 -45.89
CA ILE A 4 -26.03 -38.45 -45.51
C ILE A 4 -26.19 -38.47 -43.99
N LEU A 5 -25.50 -37.55 -43.30
CA LEU A 5 -25.63 -37.35 -41.85
C LEU A 5 -27.02 -36.76 -41.49
N PRO A 6 -27.66 -37.23 -40.40
CA PRO A 6 -28.97 -36.74 -39.97
C PRO A 6 -28.93 -35.33 -39.37
N LYS A 7 -30.04 -34.60 -39.53
CA LYS A 7 -30.21 -33.16 -39.26
C LYS A 7 -30.19 -32.65 -37.79
N PRO A 8 -30.26 -33.42 -36.68
CA PRO A 8 -30.26 -32.81 -35.35
C PRO A 8 -28.85 -32.49 -34.82
N ALA A 9 -27.78 -32.81 -35.55
CA ALA A 9 -26.40 -32.57 -35.11
C ALA A 9 -25.91 -31.12 -35.30
N ARG A 10 -26.63 -30.29 -36.08
CA ARG A 10 -26.22 -28.90 -36.34
C ARG A 10 -26.63 -27.92 -35.24
N THR A 11 -27.63 -28.23 -34.44
CA THR A 11 -28.18 -27.30 -33.43
C THR A 11 -27.44 -27.38 -32.10
N ILE A 12 -26.80 -28.52 -31.79
CA ILE A 12 -26.10 -28.72 -30.50
C ILE A 12 -24.73 -28.02 -30.48
N VAL A 13 -24.07 -27.86 -31.64
CA VAL A 13 -22.77 -27.18 -31.72
C VAL A 13 -22.90 -25.66 -31.52
N ALA A 14 -24.04 -25.06 -31.85
CA ALA A 14 -24.26 -23.62 -31.67
C ALA A 14 -24.52 -23.21 -30.21
N LEU A 15 -25.03 -24.12 -29.37
CA LEU A 15 -25.31 -23.86 -27.95
C LEU A 15 -24.08 -24.09 -27.06
N ALA A 16 -23.12 -24.92 -27.50
CA ALA A 16 -21.87 -25.15 -26.78
C ALA A 16 -20.81 -24.04 -27.00
N LEU A 17 -20.92 -23.26 -28.08
CA LEU A 17 -20.03 -22.12 -28.33
C LEU A 17 -20.44 -20.85 -27.57
N THR A 18 -21.69 -20.75 -27.10
CA THR A 18 -22.19 -19.57 -26.37
C THR A 18 -21.84 -19.62 -24.88
N THR A 19 -21.58 -20.80 -24.31
CA THR A 19 -21.23 -20.94 -22.89
C THR A 19 -19.76 -20.71 -22.58
N LEU A 20 -18.85 -20.71 -23.58
CA LEU A 20 -17.44 -20.38 -23.35
C LEU A 20 -17.16 -18.86 -23.26
N LEU A 21 -18.08 -18.00 -23.67
CA LEU A 21 -17.92 -16.55 -23.59
C LEU A 21 -18.30 -15.95 -22.21
N LEU A 22 -18.81 -16.77 -21.28
CA LEU A 22 -19.14 -16.33 -19.91
C LEU A 22 -18.06 -16.68 -18.87
N ALA A 23 -16.90 -17.20 -19.29
CA ALA A 23 -15.78 -17.50 -18.38
C ALA A 23 -14.91 -16.26 -18.02
N GLY A 24 -15.47 -15.06 -18.11
CA GLY A 24 -14.77 -13.79 -17.90
C GLY A 24 -15.06 -13.08 -16.57
N CYS A 25 -15.74 -13.71 -15.60
CA CYS A 25 -15.83 -13.19 -14.24
C CYS A 25 -14.53 -13.50 -13.47
N GLY A 26 -13.42 -12.91 -13.93
CA GLY A 26 -12.17 -12.85 -13.17
C GLY A 26 -12.17 -11.56 -12.33
N ASN A 27 -11.72 -11.65 -11.09
CA ASN A 27 -11.52 -10.45 -10.25
C ASN A 27 -10.38 -9.63 -10.89
N GLU A 28 -10.63 -8.37 -11.22
CA GLU A 28 -9.59 -7.49 -11.74
C GLU A 28 -8.55 -7.22 -10.63
N SER A 29 -7.27 -7.28 -10.97
CA SER A 29 -6.21 -6.95 -10.01
C SER A 29 -4.99 -6.35 -10.70
N ALA A 30 -4.40 -5.34 -10.09
CA ALA A 30 -3.15 -4.75 -10.53
C ALA A 30 -2.15 -4.67 -9.39
N THR A 31 -0.91 -5.03 -9.67
CA THR A 31 0.21 -4.88 -8.74
C THR A 31 1.18 -3.85 -9.28
N ILE A 32 1.46 -2.83 -8.48
CA ILE A 32 2.44 -1.79 -8.78
C ILE A 32 3.55 -1.80 -7.74
N ARG A 33 4.79 -1.83 -8.24
CA ARG A 33 5.98 -1.58 -7.42
C ARG A 33 6.39 -0.12 -7.57
N TYR A 34 6.56 0.57 -6.46
CA TYR A 34 6.81 1.99 -6.45
C TYR A 34 7.84 2.38 -5.40
N ARG A 35 8.59 3.44 -5.67
CA ARG A 35 9.39 4.14 -4.67
C ARG A 35 8.57 5.32 -4.17
N ALA A 36 8.41 5.42 -2.87
CA ALA A 36 7.87 6.61 -2.21
C ALA A 36 9.01 7.36 -1.54
N THR A 37 9.15 8.64 -1.86
CA THR A 37 10.13 9.56 -1.29
C THR A 37 9.38 10.62 -0.48
N ALA A 38 9.68 10.71 0.81
CA ALA A 38 9.14 11.74 1.68
C ALA A 38 10.17 12.85 1.88
N GLU A 39 9.70 14.08 1.97
CA GLU A 39 10.53 15.25 2.25
C GLU A 39 10.02 15.98 3.48
N VAL A 40 10.97 16.39 4.33
CA VAL A 40 10.72 17.16 5.54
C VAL A 40 11.68 18.34 5.52
N VAL A 41 11.19 19.53 5.84
CA VAL A 41 12.07 20.67 6.11
C VAL A 41 12.46 20.62 7.59
N ILE A 42 13.76 20.67 7.88
CA ILE A 42 14.34 20.75 9.22
C ILE A 42 15.29 21.96 9.23
N ASP A 43 15.01 22.95 10.08
CA ASP A 43 15.79 24.19 10.24
C ASP A 43 16.09 24.90 8.90
N GLY A 44 15.13 24.85 7.97
CA GLY A 44 15.23 25.44 6.64
C GLY A 44 15.87 24.55 5.57
N GLU A 45 16.44 23.41 5.94
CA GLU A 45 17.02 22.43 5.02
C GLU A 45 16.01 21.34 4.64
N VAL A 46 15.94 20.98 3.36
CA VAL A 46 15.13 19.85 2.90
C VAL A 46 15.90 18.56 3.15
N ARG A 47 15.37 17.73 4.05
CA ARG A 47 15.79 16.35 4.29
C ARG A 47 14.83 15.40 3.58
N SER A 48 15.35 14.30 3.05
CA SER A 48 14.52 13.31 2.34
C SER A 48 14.90 11.88 2.70
N GLY A 49 13.93 10.99 2.50
CA GLY A 49 14.06 9.56 2.69
C GLY A 49 13.18 8.83 1.68
N SER A 50 13.52 7.59 1.33
CA SER A 50 12.70 6.80 0.40
C SER A 50 12.56 5.34 0.78
N ALA A 51 11.44 4.73 0.40
CA ALA A 51 11.20 3.31 0.52
C ALA A 51 10.58 2.74 -0.77
N VAL A 52 11.04 1.58 -1.20
CA VAL A 52 10.43 0.78 -2.27
C VAL A 52 9.40 -0.15 -1.65
N ARG A 53 8.18 -0.07 -2.19
CA ARG A 53 6.97 -0.75 -1.72
C ARG A 53 6.23 -1.38 -2.90
N GLU A 54 5.29 -2.25 -2.60
CA GLU A 54 4.43 -2.88 -3.57
C GLU A 54 2.98 -2.85 -3.09
N ALA A 55 2.09 -2.32 -3.92
CA ALA A 55 0.66 -2.35 -3.68
C ALA A 55 -0.02 -3.24 -4.71
N THR A 56 -0.91 -4.11 -4.25
CA THR A 56 -1.83 -4.89 -5.07
C THR A 56 -3.25 -4.45 -4.78
N TYR A 57 -3.91 -3.94 -5.81
CA TYR A 57 -5.31 -3.58 -5.82
C TYR A 57 -6.08 -4.76 -6.38
N SER A 58 -7.23 -5.08 -5.80
CA SER A 58 -8.06 -6.18 -6.29
C SER A 58 -9.54 -5.86 -6.10
N ASP A 59 -10.32 -6.20 -7.10
CA ASP A 59 -11.77 -6.18 -6.96
C ASP A 59 -12.22 -7.17 -5.90
N THR A 60 -13.27 -6.79 -5.19
CA THR A 60 -14.00 -7.62 -4.24
C THR A 60 -15.38 -7.87 -4.82
N PRO A 61 -15.55 -8.92 -5.65
CA PRO A 61 -16.85 -9.26 -6.20
C PRO A 61 -17.82 -9.56 -5.05
N ASN A 62 -19.09 -9.21 -5.24
CA ASN A 62 -20.17 -9.45 -4.27
C ASN A 62 -20.04 -8.67 -2.95
N SER A 63 -19.33 -7.54 -2.92
CA SER A 63 -19.47 -6.61 -1.81
C SER A 63 -20.93 -6.15 -1.67
N LEU A 64 -21.44 -6.06 -0.44
CA LEU A 64 -22.84 -5.66 -0.15
C LEU A 64 -23.24 -4.31 -0.77
N THR A 65 -22.26 -3.47 -1.12
CA THR A 65 -22.42 -2.15 -1.72
C THR A 65 -22.23 -2.12 -3.24
N GLY A 66 -21.95 -3.26 -3.89
CA GLY A 66 -21.77 -3.37 -5.35
C GLY A 66 -20.42 -2.88 -5.89
N PHE A 67 -19.60 -2.24 -5.06
CA PHE A 67 -18.22 -1.86 -5.35
C PHE A 67 -17.38 -2.06 -4.09
N GLY A 68 -16.49 -3.04 -4.13
CA GLY A 68 -15.54 -3.31 -3.06
C GLY A 68 -14.17 -3.48 -3.67
N MET A 69 -13.18 -2.82 -3.10
CA MET A 69 -11.80 -2.90 -3.53
C MET A 69 -10.94 -3.22 -2.32
N SER A 70 -10.05 -4.20 -2.47
CA SER A 70 -9.04 -4.54 -1.48
C SER A 70 -7.68 -3.99 -1.93
N ILE A 71 -6.90 -3.50 -0.96
CA ILE A 71 -5.53 -3.02 -1.20
C ILE A 71 -4.59 -3.76 -0.26
N ALA A 72 -3.77 -4.66 -0.82
CA ALA A 72 -2.66 -5.26 -0.11
C ALA A 72 -1.38 -4.44 -0.40
N ASP A 73 -0.88 -3.72 0.60
CA ASP A 73 0.39 -2.99 0.51
C ASP A 73 1.48 -3.75 1.28
N ARG A 74 2.70 -3.79 0.72
CA ARG A 74 3.87 -4.48 1.27
C ARG A 74 5.09 -3.57 1.18
N GLY A 75 5.81 -3.45 2.28
CA GLY A 75 7.03 -2.66 2.38
C GLY A 75 7.10 -1.86 3.66
N GLU A 76 8.27 -1.30 3.93
CA GLU A 76 8.58 -0.58 5.17
C GLU A 76 8.21 0.90 5.14
N ALA A 77 8.04 1.49 6.32
CA ALA A 77 7.92 2.93 6.49
C ALA A 77 9.11 3.68 5.85
N ILE A 78 8.86 4.91 5.42
CA ILE A 78 9.93 5.78 4.92
C ILE A 78 10.63 6.40 6.12
N ILE A 79 11.96 6.30 6.19
CA ILE A 79 12.78 6.95 7.22
C ILE A 79 13.39 8.21 6.63
N VAL A 80 13.13 9.36 7.25
CA VAL A 80 13.81 10.62 6.97
C VAL A 80 14.71 10.94 8.16
N ASP A 81 16.01 11.02 7.93
CA ASP A 81 16.98 11.43 8.95
C ASP A 81 16.85 12.93 9.22
N ILE A 82 16.62 13.28 10.49
CA ILE A 82 16.43 14.67 10.93
C ILE A 82 17.63 15.23 11.71
N GLY A 83 18.76 14.52 11.73
CA GLY A 83 19.96 14.88 12.50
C GLY A 83 20.07 14.15 13.84
N ASP A 84 21.28 14.19 14.41
CA ASP A 84 21.62 13.65 15.74
C ASP A 84 21.22 12.17 15.97
N GLY A 85 21.18 11.39 14.88
CA GLY A 85 20.79 9.98 14.94
C GLY A 85 19.28 9.76 15.11
N HIS A 86 18.46 10.79 14.94
CA HIS A 86 17.00 10.70 15.02
C HIS A 86 16.37 10.55 13.63
N GLY A 87 15.34 9.70 13.55
CA GLY A 87 14.55 9.47 12.35
C GLY A 87 13.09 9.87 12.54
N VAL A 88 12.51 10.41 11.47
CA VAL A 88 11.07 10.52 11.28
C VAL A 88 10.61 9.40 10.35
N TYR A 89 9.52 8.73 10.72
CA TYR A 89 8.99 7.55 10.06
C TYR A 89 7.62 7.88 9.48
N ILE A 90 7.48 7.79 8.15
CA ILE A 90 6.22 7.98 7.45
C ILE A 90 5.59 6.60 7.28
N LEU A 91 4.50 6.35 8.00
CA LEU A 91 3.85 5.06 8.07
C LEU A 91 2.93 4.81 6.88
N ARG A 92 2.49 3.55 6.74
CA ARG A 92 1.49 3.15 5.74
C ARG A 92 0.12 3.80 5.98
N ASN A 93 -0.31 3.85 7.24
CA ASN A 93 -1.67 4.15 7.68
C ASN A 93 -1.74 5.51 8.38
N ASP A 94 -2.96 6.02 8.58
CA ASP A 94 -3.23 7.19 9.43
C ASP A 94 -3.55 6.79 10.89
N ARG A 95 -3.94 7.78 11.71
CA ARG A 95 -4.34 7.57 13.13
C ARG A 95 -5.51 6.60 13.31
N SER A 96 -6.36 6.43 12.31
CA SER A 96 -7.53 5.56 12.44
C SER A 96 -7.16 4.08 12.38
N GLY A 97 -5.91 3.77 12.02
CA GLY A 97 -5.48 2.40 11.72
C GLY A 97 -6.21 1.80 10.51
N SER A 98 -7.04 2.58 9.81
CA SER A 98 -7.84 2.13 8.68
C SER A 98 -7.20 2.55 7.35
N GLY A 99 -6.83 1.53 6.58
CA GLY A 99 -6.58 1.62 5.15
C GLY A 99 -5.14 1.94 4.75
N SER A 100 -4.77 1.42 3.58
CA SER A 100 -3.51 1.63 2.86
C SER A 100 -3.36 3.07 2.33
N ARG A 101 -3.30 4.07 3.23
CA ARG A 101 -3.28 5.51 2.88
C ARG A 101 -2.12 5.86 1.97
N LEU A 102 -0.93 5.33 2.23
CA LEU A 102 0.23 5.59 1.37
C LEU A 102 0.04 5.06 -0.05
N ALA A 103 -0.55 3.87 -0.22
CA ALA A 103 -0.89 3.32 -1.52
C ALA A 103 -2.01 4.15 -2.20
N GLY A 104 -3.05 4.52 -1.45
CA GLY A 104 -4.13 5.39 -1.93
C GLY A 104 -3.64 6.76 -2.40
N THR A 105 -2.73 7.38 -1.67
CA THR A 105 -2.04 8.62 -2.03
C THR A 105 -1.22 8.46 -3.30
N MET A 106 -0.48 7.35 -3.42
CA MET A 106 0.26 7.01 -4.63
C MET A 106 -0.67 6.88 -5.85
N ARG A 107 -1.79 6.15 -5.70
CA ARG A 107 -2.80 6.00 -6.76
C ARG A 107 -3.35 7.36 -7.21
N LEU A 108 -3.75 8.20 -6.27
CA LEU A 108 -4.29 9.53 -6.55
C LEU A 108 -3.26 10.42 -7.24
N CYS A 109 -2.00 10.35 -6.81
CA CYS A 109 -0.90 11.10 -7.39
C CYS A 109 -0.62 10.68 -8.86
N PHE A 110 -0.74 9.40 -9.20
CA PHE A 110 -0.64 8.94 -10.60
C PHE A 110 -1.93 9.16 -11.42
N GLY A 111 -3.03 9.59 -10.80
CA GLY A 111 -4.29 9.82 -11.47
C GLY A 111 -4.99 8.54 -11.94
N VAL A 112 -4.75 7.40 -11.29
CA VAL A 112 -5.40 6.13 -11.64
C VAL A 112 -6.80 6.07 -11.02
N ASP A 113 -7.82 6.09 -11.87
CA ASP A 113 -9.22 5.88 -11.49
C ASP A 113 -9.51 4.38 -11.38
N ILE A 114 -10.22 4.01 -10.32
CA ILE A 114 -10.54 2.64 -9.91
C ILE A 114 -12.05 2.39 -9.86
N GLY A 115 -12.85 3.36 -10.33
CA GLY A 115 -14.31 3.26 -10.40
C GLY A 115 -14.85 2.64 -11.68
N ASP A 116 -14.02 2.52 -12.72
CA ASP A 116 -14.43 2.09 -14.06
C ASP A 116 -13.96 0.66 -14.38
N ALA A 117 -14.64 0.00 -15.32
CA ALA A 117 -14.19 -1.29 -15.85
C ALA A 117 -12.83 -1.13 -16.55
N GLY A 118 -11.90 -2.06 -16.32
CA GLY A 118 -10.56 -1.99 -16.91
C GLY A 118 -9.61 -1.04 -16.16
N TRP A 119 -9.91 -0.70 -14.91
CA TRP A 119 -9.07 0.21 -14.11
C TRP A 119 -7.62 -0.26 -13.95
N THR A 120 -7.36 -1.56 -14.08
CA THR A 120 -6.00 -2.12 -14.03
C THR A 120 -5.12 -1.61 -15.16
N ASP A 121 -5.70 -1.28 -16.33
CA ASP A 121 -4.99 -0.66 -17.45
C ASP A 121 -4.33 0.66 -17.05
N GLY A 122 -4.94 1.39 -16.10
CA GLY A 122 -4.39 2.63 -15.56
C GLY A 122 -3.04 2.41 -14.87
N PHE A 123 -2.86 1.30 -14.15
CA PHE A 123 -1.58 0.95 -13.54
C PHE A 123 -0.59 0.37 -14.55
N ASP A 124 -1.05 -0.40 -15.53
CA ASP A 124 -0.20 -1.02 -16.54
C ASP A 124 0.35 0.02 -17.54
N ALA A 125 -0.45 1.03 -17.87
CA ALA A 125 -0.07 2.12 -18.77
C ALA A 125 1.03 3.03 -18.21
N LEU A 126 1.25 3.06 -16.88
CA LEU A 126 2.32 3.88 -16.29
C LEU A 126 3.70 3.36 -16.73
N PRO A 127 4.58 4.13 -17.40
CA PRO A 127 5.95 3.70 -17.64
C PRO A 127 6.76 3.54 -16.34
N VAL A 128 7.71 2.61 -16.34
CA VAL A 128 8.76 2.56 -15.30
C VAL A 128 9.58 3.85 -15.37
N GLY A 129 9.83 4.46 -14.21
CA GLY A 129 10.44 5.78 -14.07
C GLY A 129 9.44 6.93 -14.10
N GLN A 130 8.15 6.67 -14.32
CA GLN A 130 7.14 7.72 -14.17
C GLN A 130 7.08 8.18 -12.73
N THR A 131 7.16 9.51 -12.55
CA THR A 131 7.07 10.16 -11.25
C THR A 131 5.82 11.02 -11.16
N CYS A 132 5.28 11.12 -9.95
CA CYS A 132 4.30 12.14 -9.60
C CYS A 132 4.68 12.72 -8.23
N ARG A 133 4.29 13.98 -7.98
CA ARG A 133 4.54 14.65 -6.71
C ARG A 133 3.23 15.16 -6.14
N ILE A 134 3.05 15.00 -4.84
CA ILE A 134 1.86 15.42 -4.12
C ILE A 134 2.24 16.25 -2.88
N GLN A 135 1.53 17.35 -2.70
CA GLN A 135 1.72 18.31 -1.61
C GLN A 135 0.79 17.99 -0.42
N PRO A 136 1.11 18.44 0.80
CA PRO A 136 0.31 18.13 1.98
C PRO A 136 -1.17 18.53 1.90
N ASN A 137 -1.48 19.65 1.23
CA ASN A 137 -2.86 20.11 1.02
C ASN A 137 -3.67 19.19 0.09
N GLU A 138 -3.01 18.50 -0.83
CA GLU A 138 -3.63 17.52 -1.76
C GLU A 138 -3.85 16.16 -1.08
N MET A 139 -3.19 15.91 0.05
CA MET A 139 -3.33 14.69 0.86
C MET A 139 -4.38 14.82 1.98
N SER A 140 -5.24 15.83 1.93
CA SER A 140 -6.29 16.02 2.94
C SER A 140 -7.17 14.77 3.05
N GLY A 141 -7.25 14.18 4.23
CA GLY A 141 -8.00 12.95 4.48
C GLY A 141 -7.30 11.65 4.08
N ILE A 142 -6.07 11.68 3.54
CA ILE A 142 -5.25 10.50 3.20
C ILE A 142 -3.79 10.64 3.63
N MET A 143 -3.50 11.65 4.45
CA MET A 143 -2.18 11.92 4.97
C MET A 143 -1.67 10.73 5.80
N PRO A 144 -0.51 10.15 5.48
CA PRO A 144 0.08 9.09 6.29
C PRO A 144 0.45 9.62 7.68
N LEU A 145 0.35 8.75 8.69
CA LEU A 145 0.82 9.08 10.02
C LEU A 145 2.34 9.22 10.00
N ILE A 146 2.83 10.31 10.60
CA ILE A 146 4.24 10.60 10.71
C ILE A 146 4.62 10.49 12.18
N VAL A 147 5.58 9.63 12.50
CA VAL A 147 5.99 9.33 13.88
C VAL A 147 7.50 9.45 14.04
N ALA A 148 7.96 9.59 15.27
CA ALA A 148 9.36 9.51 15.66
C ALA A 148 9.46 8.85 17.03
N PHE A 149 10.66 8.44 17.41
CA PHE A 149 10.94 7.93 18.75
C PHE A 149 11.76 8.96 19.51
N ARG A 150 11.44 9.23 20.78
CA ARG A 150 12.38 9.99 21.63
C ARG A 150 13.69 9.24 21.78
N SER A 151 13.60 7.91 21.80
CA SER A 151 14.72 6.99 21.77
C SER A 151 14.34 5.75 20.98
N GLU A 152 15.04 5.50 19.86
CA GLU A 152 14.79 4.36 18.98
C GLU A 152 15.01 3.01 19.68
N THR A 153 15.72 2.95 20.82
CA THR A 153 15.89 1.73 21.62
C THR A 153 14.76 1.49 22.62
N VAL A 154 13.82 2.42 22.75
CA VAL A 154 12.68 2.34 23.67
C VAL A 154 11.39 2.38 22.83
N PRO A 155 10.77 1.23 22.52
CA PRO A 155 9.59 1.16 21.64
C PRO A 155 8.44 2.07 22.08
N LYS A 156 8.20 2.17 23.40
CA LYS A 156 7.14 3.01 23.99
C LYS A 156 7.41 4.51 23.90
N SER A 157 8.59 4.92 23.41
CA SER A 157 8.93 6.34 23.27
C SER A 157 8.45 6.95 21.95
N ILE A 158 7.73 6.17 21.13
CA ILE A 158 7.10 6.62 19.90
C ILE A 158 6.12 7.77 20.19
N PHE A 159 6.11 8.76 19.30
CA PHE A 159 5.20 9.89 19.34
C PHE A 159 4.92 10.40 17.93
N GLU A 160 3.80 11.11 17.78
CA GLU A 160 3.46 11.72 16.50
C GLU A 160 4.23 13.01 16.24
N VAL A 161 4.70 13.15 15.00
CA VAL A 161 5.47 14.28 14.52
C VAL A 161 4.53 15.39 14.06
N THR A 162 4.69 16.55 14.69
CA THR A 162 4.08 17.83 14.36
C THR A 162 5.16 18.91 14.49
N PRO A 163 5.00 20.11 13.92
CA PRO A 163 5.96 21.19 14.14
C PRO A 163 6.20 21.48 15.63
N LYS A 164 5.16 21.36 16.46
CA LYS A 164 5.26 21.55 17.91
C LYS A 164 6.08 20.43 18.58
N THR A 165 5.83 19.17 18.22
CA THR A 165 6.54 18.05 18.84
C THR A 165 8.00 17.99 18.43
N LEU A 166 8.33 18.26 17.15
CA LEU A 166 9.72 18.38 16.69
C LEU A 166 10.50 19.41 17.52
N LYS A 167 9.95 20.61 17.68
CA LYS A 167 10.58 21.68 18.46
C LYS A 167 10.72 21.31 19.93
N SER A 168 9.70 20.69 20.52
CA SER A 168 9.71 20.35 21.95
C SER A 168 10.60 19.14 22.32
N VAL A 169 10.79 18.19 21.39
CA VAL A 169 11.49 16.93 21.65
C VAL A 169 12.92 16.97 21.15
N PHE A 170 13.13 17.46 19.92
CA PHE A 170 14.43 17.48 19.27
C PHE A 170 15.05 18.89 19.18
N GLY A 171 14.31 19.94 19.56
CA GLY A 171 14.82 21.30 19.50
C GLY A 171 14.88 21.89 18.10
N VAL A 172 14.32 21.21 17.09
CA VAL A 172 14.38 21.63 15.67
C VAL A 172 13.05 22.20 15.20
N GLU A 173 13.12 23.18 14.29
CA GLU A 173 11.94 23.64 13.56
C GLU A 173 11.75 22.77 12.34
N GLY A 174 10.59 22.12 12.22
CA GLY A 174 10.36 21.27 11.08
C GLY A 174 8.92 21.10 10.68
N ARG A 175 8.75 20.73 9.41
CA ARG A 175 7.45 20.45 8.82
C ARG A 175 7.59 19.48 7.66
N PHE A 176 6.56 18.67 7.47
CA PHE A 176 6.45 17.83 6.30
C PHE A 176 6.24 18.69 5.04
N GLN A 177 6.99 18.39 3.98
CA GLN A 177 7.01 19.17 2.74
C GLN A 177 6.18 18.53 1.62
N GLY A 178 6.13 17.20 1.55
CA GLY A 178 5.39 16.49 0.51
C GLY A 178 5.97 15.10 0.21
N MET A 179 5.39 14.45 -0.81
CA MET A 179 5.86 13.14 -1.28
C MET A 179 6.04 13.12 -2.79
N THR A 180 6.99 12.32 -3.23
CA THR A 180 7.15 11.93 -4.63
C THR A 180 6.99 10.43 -4.74
N PHE A 181 6.19 9.97 -5.69
CA PHE A 181 6.08 8.55 -6.03
C PHE A 181 6.69 8.30 -7.40
N GLU A 182 7.37 7.17 -7.54
CA GLU A 182 7.96 6.72 -8.80
C GLU A 182 7.54 5.27 -9.05
N LYS A 183 7.00 4.95 -10.24
CA LYS A 183 6.82 3.54 -10.63
C LYS A 183 8.19 2.96 -10.91
N VAL A 184 8.57 1.91 -10.19
CA VAL A 184 9.84 1.22 -10.40
C VAL A 184 9.62 -0.17 -10.99
N SER A 185 10.67 -0.78 -11.51
CA SER A 185 10.59 -2.17 -11.99
C SER A 185 10.12 -3.12 -10.88
N ARG A 186 9.33 -4.14 -11.24
CA ARG A 186 8.96 -5.23 -10.31
C ARG A 186 10.17 -5.96 -9.72
N LYS A 187 11.33 -5.90 -10.39
CA LYS A 187 12.59 -6.50 -9.93
C LYS A 187 13.31 -5.66 -8.87
N THR A 188 12.93 -4.39 -8.69
CA THR A 188 13.52 -3.54 -7.65
C THR A 188 13.20 -4.16 -6.29
N PRO A 189 14.19 -4.41 -5.41
CA PRO A 189 13.94 -5.00 -4.11
C PRO A 189 13.13 -4.05 -3.22
N LEU A 190 12.28 -4.62 -2.35
CA LEU A 190 11.62 -3.86 -1.30
C LEU A 190 12.66 -3.34 -0.30
N THR A 191 12.42 -2.16 0.26
CA THR A 191 13.30 -1.58 1.27
C THR A 191 13.29 -2.43 2.56
N LYS A 192 14.47 -2.49 3.21
CA LYS A 192 14.77 -3.19 4.47
C LYS A 192 15.53 -2.30 5.48
N ALA A 193 15.37 -0.99 5.36
CA ALA A 193 16.05 0.01 6.17
C ALA A 193 15.46 0.13 7.58
N VAL A 194 14.15 -0.10 7.77
CA VAL A 194 13.53 -0.11 9.09
C VAL A 194 14.00 -1.32 9.88
N ASP A 195 14.04 -2.50 9.28
CA ASP A 195 14.59 -3.71 9.91
C ASP A 195 16.03 -3.50 10.38
N ALA A 196 16.85 -2.85 9.56
CA ALA A 196 18.24 -2.55 9.91
C ALA A 196 18.37 -1.51 11.03
N ARG A 197 17.46 -0.53 11.11
CA ARG A 197 17.52 0.59 12.06
C ARG A 197 16.88 0.25 13.40
N LEU A 198 15.78 -0.49 13.38
CA LEU A 198 14.97 -0.87 14.54
C LEU A 198 14.92 -2.41 14.67
N PRO A 199 16.06 -3.09 14.91
CA PRO A 199 16.13 -4.55 14.88
C PRO A 199 15.25 -5.22 15.95
N TRP A 200 14.94 -4.52 17.05
CA TRP A 200 14.04 -5.01 18.09
C TRP A 200 12.59 -5.16 17.64
N LEU A 201 12.20 -4.64 16.46
CA LEU A 201 10.87 -4.86 15.92
C LEU A 201 10.61 -6.36 15.75
N ASP A 202 11.59 -7.13 15.29
CA ASP A 202 11.44 -8.57 15.10
C ASP A 202 11.27 -9.35 16.42
N ASP A 203 11.68 -8.76 17.54
CA ASP A 203 11.55 -9.34 18.88
C ASP A 203 10.20 -9.05 19.54
N ILE A 204 9.41 -8.11 18.99
CA ILE A 204 8.08 -7.83 19.53
C ILE A 204 7.19 -9.03 19.23
N PRO A 205 6.73 -9.75 20.27
CA PRO A 205 5.78 -10.83 20.07
C PRO A 205 4.55 -10.21 19.44
N PHE A 206 4.09 -10.78 18.33
CA PHE A 206 2.79 -10.46 17.79
C PHE A 206 1.74 -11.02 18.76
N GLU A 207 1.44 -10.29 19.84
CA GLU A 207 0.30 -10.57 20.73
C GLU A 207 -0.97 -10.19 19.97
N GLY A 208 -1.32 -11.05 19.01
CA GLY A 208 -2.35 -10.77 18.03
C GLY A 208 -2.90 -12.05 17.38
N THR A 209 -3.39 -12.99 18.18
CA THR A 209 -4.42 -13.94 17.70
C THR A 209 -5.77 -13.25 17.42
N THR A 210 -5.81 -11.92 17.41
CA THR A 210 -6.90 -11.09 16.89
C THR A 210 -6.49 -10.30 15.65
N ILE A 211 -5.82 -10.97 14.70
CA ILE A 211 -6.34 -10.97 13.32
C ILE A 211 -7.66 -11.75 13.37
N ARG A 212 -8.70 -11.20 14.01
CA ARG A 212 -10.05 -11.60 13.65
C ARG A 212 -10.32 -10.84 12.37
N GLY A 213 -10.10 -11.50 11.25
CA GLY A 213 -10.81 -11.17 10.03
C GLY A 213 -12.30 -11.16 10.41
N LEU A 214 -12.85 -9.97 10.63
CA LEU A 214 -14.28 -9.77 10.77
C LEU A 214 -14.95 -9.66 9.39
N ASP A 215 -14.20 -9.91 8.32
CA ASP A 215 -14.80 -10.22 7.02
C ASP A 215 -14.80 -11.75 6.80
N PRO A 216 -15.95 -12.43 6.95
CA PRO A 216 -16.07 -13.85 6.63
C PRO A 216 -15.92 -14.17 5.13
N TYR A 217 -15.75 -13.16 4.26
CA TYR A 217 -15.60 -13.35 2.82
C TYR A 217 -14.15 -13.32 2.31
N PHE A 218 -13.17 -13.06 3.16
CA PHE A 218 -11.75 -13.07 2.76
C PHE A 218 -10.96 -14.18 3.46
N PRO A 219 -10.37 -15.14 2.73
CA PRO A 219 -9.25 -15.88 3.29
C PRO A 219 -8.12 -14.87 3.54
N PRO A 220 -7.46 -14.90 4.71
CA PRO A 220 -6.26 -14.09 4.91
C PRO A 220 -5.26 -14.49 3.82
N THR A 221 -4.92 -13.56 2.94
CA THR A 221 -3.70 -13.70 2.16
C THR A 221 -2.58 -13.75 3.18
N MET A 222 -2.08 -14.96 3.46
CA MET A 222 -0.95 -15.10 4.38
C MET A 222 0.16 -14.20 3.84
N PRO A 223 0.76 -13.34 4.68
CA PRO A 223 1.92 -12.60 4.25
C PRO A 223 2.95 -13.58 3.71
N ALA A 224 3.60 -13.22 2.61
CA ALA A 224 4.65 -14.05 2.03
C ALA A 224 5.66 -14.43 3.13
N SER A 225 6.07 -15.69 3.15
CA SER A 225 6.88 -16.27 4.24
C SER A 225 8.21 -15.52 4.47
N ASP A 226 8.64 -14.71 3.51
CA ASP A 226 9.87 -13.92 3.47
C ASP A 226 9.71 -12.46 3.95
N ALA A 227 8.50 -11.98 4.26
CA ALA A 227 8.31 -10.63 4.78
C ALA A 227 8.80 -10.50 6.24
N THR A 228 9.35 -9.36 6.65
CA THR A 228 9.74 -9.04 8.05
C THR A 228 8.60 -8.37 8.82
N LEU A 229 8.72 -8.14 10.14
CA LEU A 229 7.61 -7.47 10.88
C LEU A 229 7.30 -6.10 10.28
N ALA A 230 8.32 -5.30 9.94
CA ALA A 230 8.15 -4.00 9.31
C ALA A 230 7.43 -4.07 7.94
N GLN A 231 7.41 -5.24 7.31
CA GLN A 231 6.74 -5.51 6.04
C GLN A 231 5.38 -6.24 6.19
N ARG A 232 5.18 -6.97 7.31
CA ARG A 232 4.06 -7.91 7.55
C ARG A 232 2.80 -7.30 8.16
N VAL A 233 2.87 -6.10 8.75
CA VAL A 233 1.69 -5.50 9.38
C VAL A 233 0.64 -5.19 8.31
N GLY A 234 -0.25 -6.15 8.04
CA GLY A 234 -1.53 -5.95 7.37
C GLY A 234 -2.55 -5.49 8.40
N ASP A 235 -3.40 -4.54 8.01
CA ASP A 235 -4.41 -3.90 8.87
C ASP A 235 -5.19 -4.91 9.71
N TYR A 236 -5.37 -4.63 11.01
CA TYR A 236 -6.66 -4.71 11.71
C TYR A 236 -6.62 -3.82 12.98
N TYR A 237 -7.70 -3.04 13.16
CA TYR A 237 -8.10 -2.23 14.31
C TYR A 237 -7.17 -2.19 15.54
N PHE A 238 -6.54 -1.04 15.78
CA PHE A 238 -6.34 -0.56 17.14
C PHE A 238 -7.56 0.28 17.50
N ARG A 239 -8.50 -0.31 18.23
CA ARG A 239 -9.47 0.46 18.99
C ARG A 239 -9.04 0.39 20.44
N ASP A 240 -8.84 1.55 21.05
CA ASP A 240 -8.80 1.68 22.52
C ASP A 240 -10.04 1.03 23.16
#